data_AF-A0A915ZIL7-F1
#
_entry.id   AF-A0A915ZIL7-F1
#
_cell.length_a   1.000
_cell.length_b   1.000
_cell.length_c   1.000
_cell.angle_alpha   90.00
_cell.angle_beta   90.00
_cell.angle_gamma   90.00
#
_symmetry.space_group_name_H-M   'P 1'
#
loop_
_entity.id
_entity.type
_entity.pdbx_description
1 polymer ?
#
loop_
_entity_poly.entity_id
_entity_poly.type
_entity_poly.pdbx_seq_one_letter_code
_entity_poly.pdbx_strand_id
1 'polypeptide(L)'
;MYLYLTGNPNALPNWEFKNNAPIDILMVSFSLLIAVYLMNLLIGLLNIAIQRDNNRVSYLLQSATILSEIELFYLLPNQRRWKTWFPDVIYYHANIDKTRREIKEINKDGISRNN
;
A
#
# COMPACT_ATOMS: atom_id res chain seq x y z
N MET A 1 -0.27 29.48 -6.66
CA MET A 1 0.08 28.43 -7.65
C MET A 1 -0.26 27.02 -7.14
N TYR A 2 0.35 26.53 -6.06
CA TYR A 2 0.01 25.19 -5.51
C TYR A 2 -1.49 25.01 -5.21
N LEU A 3 -2.12 25.97 -4.53
CA LEU A 3 -3.56 25.93 -4.23
C LEU A 3 -4.45 25.88 -5.49
N TYR A 4 -3.99 26.50 -6.59
CA TYR A 4 -4.67 26.45 -7.89
C TYR A 4 -4.59 25.04 -8.50
N LEU A 5 -3.43 24.37 -8.36
CA LEU A 5 -3.23 23.01 -8.84
C LEU A 5 -4.01 21.95 -8.06
N THR A 6 -4.28 22.19 -6.78
CA THR A 6 -5.12 21.31 -5.95
C THR A 6 -6.62 21.61 -6.10
N GLY A 7 -7.01 22.46 -7.06
CA GLY A 7 -8.41 22.79 -7.35
C GLY A 7 -9.08 23.68 -6.31
N ASN A 8 -8.33 24.43 -5.50
CA ASN A 8 -8.91 25.34 -4.53
C ASN A 8 -9.51 26.57 -5.26
N PRO A 9 -10.83 26.81 -5.18
CA PRO A 9 -11.49 27.92 -5.88
C PRO A 9 -11.05 29.29 -5.35
N ASN A 10 -10.55 29.36 -4.11
CA ASN A 10 -10.02 30.59 -3.50
C ASN A 10 -8.53 30.81 -3.81
N ALA A 11 -7.93 30.06 -4.73
CA ALA A 11 -6.52 30.21 -5.06
C ALA A 11 -6.19 31.54 -5.77
N LEU A 12 -7.20 32.21 -6.34
CA LEU A 12 -7.07 33.47 -7.08
C LEU A 12 -8.25 34.42 -6.77
N PRO A 13 -8.38 34.91 -5.53
CA PRO A 13 -9.59 35.63 -5.09
C PRO A 13 -9.75 37.03 -5.72
N ASN A 14 -8.66 37.64 -6.21
CA ASN A 14 -8.63 39.01 -6.76
C ASN A 14 -7.94 39.11 -8.13
N TRP A 15 -7.82 38.01 -8.85
CA TRP A 15 -7.22 38.05 -10.18
C TRP A 15 -8.28 38.48 -11.21
N GLU A 16 -8.23 39.73 -11.62
CA GLU A 16 -8.79 40.08 -12.92
C GLU A 16 -7.76 39.63 -13.96
N PHE A 17 -8.21 39.15 -15.14
CA PHE A 17 -7.34 39.00 -16.32
C PHE A 17 -6.79 40.38 -16.68
N LYS A 18 -5.83 40.86 -15.90
CA LYS A 18 -5.09 42.09 -16.16
C LYS A 18 -4.36 41.80 -17.46
N ASN A 19 -4.58 42.61 -18.50
CA ASN A 19 -4.12 42.48 -19.90
C ASN A 19 -2.63 42.10 -20.08
N ASN A 20 -2.23 40.95 -19.57
CA ASN A 20 -0.88 40.45 -19.42
C ASN A 20 -0.89 39.05 -20.04
N ALA A 21 -1.16 39.02 -21.34
CA ALA A 21 -1.16 37.84 -22.19
C ALA A 21 -0.07 36.79 -21.87
N PRO A 22 1.21 37.14 -21.58
CA PRO A 22 2.21 36.13 -21.24
C PRO A 22 1.93 35.34 -19.95
N ILE A 23 1.29 35.96 -18.94
CA ILE A 23 0.98 35.29 -17.67
C ILE A 23 -0.17 34.29 -17.87
N ASP A 24 -1.16 34.67 -18.67
CA ASP A 24 -2.31 33.82 -18.99
C ASP A 24 -1.87 32.58 -19.78
N ILE A 25 -1.04 32.79 -20.81
CA ILE A 25 -0.46 31.70 -21.61
C ILE A 25 0.37 30.76 -20.73
N LEU A 26 1.21 31.32 -19.84
CA LEU A 26 2.01 30.54 -18.92
C LEU A 26 1.14 29.70 -17.97
N MET A 27 0.09 30.27 -17.39
CA MET A 27 -0.81 29.56 -16.47
C MET A 27 -1.54 28.41 -17.16
N VAL A 28 -2.07 28.63 -18.37
CA VAL A 28 -2.75 27.59 -19.16
C VAL A 28 -1.77 26.47 -19.54
N SER A 29 -0.59 26.83 -20.05
CA SER A 29 0.44 25.86 -20.45
C SER A 29 0.93 25.02 -19.26
N PHE A 30 1.11 25.65 -18.10
CA PHE A 30 1.58 25.01 -16.89
C PHE A 30 0.53 24.06 -16.30
N SER A 31 -0.74 24.46 -16.30
CA SER A 31 -1.85 23.59 -15.90
C SER A 31 -1.96 22.36 -16.81
N LEU A 32 -1.83 22.55 -18.13
CA LEU A 32 -1.85 21.45 -19.11
C LEU A 32 -0.68 20.48 -18.91
N LEU A 33 0.53 20.98 -18.66
CA LEU A 33 1.70 20.15 -18.35
C LEU A 33 1.47 19.30 -17.09
N ILE A 34 0.90 19.87 -16.04
CA ILE A 34 0.66 19.13 -14.79
C ILE A 34 -0.41 18.07 -14.97
N ALA A 35 -1.53 18.42 -15.62
CA ALA A 35 -2.62 17.49 -15.84
C ALA A 35 -2.24 16.32 -16.76
N VAL A 36 -1.52 16.59 -17.86
CA VAL A 36 -1.21 15.56 -18.87
C VAL A 36 0.08 14.81 -18.54
N TYR A 37 1.12 15.50 -18.09
CA TYR A 37 2.42 14.85 -17.88
C TYR A 37 2.59 14.41 -16.43
N LEU A 38 2.47 15.35 -15.49
CA LEU A 38 2.87 15.12 -14.11
C LEU A 38 1.92 14.17 -13.37
N MET A 39 0.60 14.30 -13.57
CA MET A 39 -0.39 13.37 -12.98
C MET A 39 -0.24 11.95 -13.53
N ASN A 40 -0.07 11.80 -14.84
CA ASN A 40 0.12 10.49 -15.46
C ASN A 40 1.42 9.82 -15.00
N LEU A 41 2.51 10.59 -14.89
CA LEU A 41 3.78 10.10 -14.34
C LEU A 41 3.63 9.69 -12.86
N LEU A 42 2.96 10.51 -12.04
CA LEU A 42 2.77 10.23 -10.62
C LEU A 42 1.93 8.96 -10.41
N ILE A 43 0.84 8.80 -11.16
CA ILE A 43 0.00 7.58 -11.11
C ILE A 43 0.82 6.36 -11.52
N GLY A 44 1.64 6.45 -12.58
CA GLY A 44 2.50 5.34 -13.01
C GLY A 44 3.55 4.95 -11.97
N LEU A 45 4.23 5.94 -11.37
CA LEU A 45 5.20 5.71 -10.30
C LEU A 45 4.53 5.14 -9.05
N LEU A 46 3.37 5.66 -8.67
CA LEU A 46 2.61 5.18 -7.53
C LEU A 46 2.14 3.74 -7.74
N ASN A 47 1.69 3.39 -8.94
CA ASN A 47 1.33 2.02 -9.28
C ASN A 47 2.51 1.04 -9.10
N ILE A 48 3.71 1.43 -9.56
CA ILE A 48 4.92 0.60 -9.38
C ILE A 48 5.28 0.45 -7.90
N ALA A 49 5.20 1.54 -7.12
CA ALA A 49 5.46 1.52 -5.69
C ALA A 49 4.46 0.62 -4.94
N ILE A 50 3.17 0.75 -5.23
CA ILE A 50 2.11 -0.11 -4.66
C ILE A 50 2.33 -1.57 -5.06
N GLN A 51 2.67 -1.85 -6.32
CA GLN A 51 2.89 -3.23 -6.76
C GLN A 51 4.09 -3.89 -6.04
N ARG A 52 5.13 -3.11 -5.73
CA ARG A 52 6.28 -3.58 -4.95
C ARG A 52 5.95 -3.78 -3.46
N ASP A 53 5.09 -2.93 -2.90
CA ASP A 53 4.71 -2.96 -1.48
C ASP A 53 3.46 -3.82 -1.19
N ASN A 54 2.77 -4.33 -2.20
CA ASN A 54 1.71 -5.33 -2.09
C ASN A 54 2.27 -6.73 -1.73
N ASN A 55 3.21 -6.76 -0.79
CA ASN A 55 3.72 -7.99 -0.24
C ASN A 55 2.83 -8.40 0.93
N ARG A 56 1.88 -9.30 0.64
CA ARG A 56 1.03 -9.94 1.66
C ARG A 56 1.85 -10.47 2.85
N VAL A 57 3.08 -10.89 2.61
CA VAL A 57 4.01 -11.35 3.67
C VAL A 57 4.43 -10.19 4.58
N SER A 58 4.79 -9.02 4.04
CA SER A 58 5.12 -7.84 4.84
C SER A 58 3.92 -7.36 5.68
N TYR A 59 2.71 -7.39 5.11
CA TYR A 59 1.49 -7.06 5.84
C TYR A 59 1.23 -8.01 7.02
N LEU A 60 1.38 -9.32 6.79
CA LEU A 60 1.21 -10.33 7.83
C LEU A 60 2.27 -10.22 8.92
N LEU A 61 3.53 -9.94 8.54
CA LEU A 61 4.62 -9.70 9.47
C LEU A 61 4.33 -8.48 10.35
N GLN A 62 3.94 -7.36 9.74
CA GLN A 62 3.63 -6.13 10.46
C GLN A 62 2.41 -6.30 11.39
N SER A 63 1.39 -7.04 10.93
CA SER A 63 0.23 -7.41 11.74
C SER A 63 0.61 -8.27 12.95
N ALA A 64 1.52 -9.24 12.77
CA ALA A 64 2.03 -10.08 13.86
C ALA A 64 2.87 -9.27 14.87
N THR A 65 3.69 -8.33 14.38
CA THR A 65 4.47 -7.42 15.25
C THR A 65 3.53 -6.59 16.14
N ILE A 66 2.53 -5.95 15.55
CA ILE A 66 1.53 -5.15 16.29
C ILE A 66 0.79 -6.04 17.31
N LEU A 67 0.39 -7.24 16.93
CA LEU A 67 -0.29 -8.17 17.84
C LEU A 67 0.60 -8.57 19.02
N SER A 68 1.89 -8.83 18.79
CA SER A 68 2.85 -9.17 19.85
C SER A 68 3.10 -8.00 20.81
N GLU A 69 3.08 -6.77 20.30
CA GLU A 69 3.23 -5.56 21.09
C GLU A 69 2.01 -5.32 21.99
N ILE A 70 0.81 -5.51 21.44
CA ILE A 70 -0.44 -5.46 22.20
C ILE A 70 -0.45 -6.56 23.28
N GLU A 71 -0.04 -7.78 22.95
CA GLU A 71 0.00 -8.87 23.91
C GLU A 71 0.97 -8.59 25.06
N LEU A 72 2.15 -8.04 24.75
CA LEU A 72 3.19 -7.78 25.74
C LEU A 72 2.85 -6.59 26.65
N PHE A 73 2.34 -5.49 26.09
CA PHE A 73 2.18 -4.22 26.82
C PHE A 73 0.75 -3.92 27.27
N TYR A 74 -0.27 -4.42 26.57
CA TYR A 74 -1.66 -4.04 26.80
C TYR A 74 -2.54 -5.15 27.41
N LEU A 75 -2.07 -6.41 27.44
CA LEU A 75 -2.82 -7.51 28.06
C LEU A 75 -2.33 -7.85 29.47
N LEU A 76 -3.27 -7.90 30.42
CA LEU A 76 -3.04 -8.37 31.79
C LEU A 76 -2.76 -9.90 31.82
N PRO A 77 -2.01 -10.40 32.82
CA PRO A 77 -1.66 -11.83 32.92
C PRO A 77 -2.86 -12.77 32.90
N ASN A 78 -3.99 -12.33 33.47
CA ASN A 78 -5.22 -13.11 33.52
C ASN A 78 -5.93 -13.19 32.16
N GLN A 79 -5.82 -12.13 31.33
CA GLN A 79 -6.40 -12.10 29.98
C GLN A 79 -5.62 -13.00 29.02
N ARG A 80 -4.29 -13.07 29.18
CA ARG A 80 -3.42 -13.93 28.37
C ARG A 80 -3.63 -15.43 28.61
N ARG A 81 -4.14 -15.80 29.79
CA ARG A 81 -4.45 -17.20 30.16
C ARG A 81 -5.88 -17.62 29.82
N TRP A 82 -6.65 -16.74 29.16
CA TRP A 82 -8.05 -17.02 28.89
C TRP A 82 -8.17 -17.89 27.63
N LYS A 83 -8.42 -19.19 27.84
CA LYS A 83 -8.45 -20.21 26.77
C LYS A 83 -9.43 -19.94 25.64
N THR A 84 -10.46 -19.12 25.90
CA THR A 84 -11.43 -18.67 24.90
C THR A 84 -10.84 -17.68 23.90
N TRP A 85 -9.86 -16.86 24.30
CA TRP A 85 -9.17 -15.90 23.42
C TRP A 85 -7.83 -16.43 22.91
N PHE A 86 -7.12 -17.21 23.73
CA PHE A 86 -5.84 -17.83 23.41
C PHE A 86 -5.90 -19.34 23.70
N PRO A 87 -6.37 -20.16 22.75
CA PRO A 87 -6.45 -21.60 22.94
C PRO A 87 -5.06 -22.24 22.93
N ASP A 88 -4.87 -23.28 23.75
CA ASP A 88 -3.60 -24.02 23.83
C ASP A 88 -3.26 -24.77 22.52
N VAL A 89 -4.28 -25.08 21.70
CA VAL A 89 -4.15 -25.83 20.45
C VAL A 89 -4.98 -25.16 19.36
N ILE A 90 -4.34 -24.84 18.23
CA ILE A 90 -5.00 -24.27 17.04
C ILE A 90 -5.12 -25.38 15.99
N TYR A 91 -6.35 -25.84 15.73
CA TYR A 91 -6.61 -26.79 14.65
C TYR A 91 -6.70 -26.05 13.31
N TYR A 92 -5.71 -26.25 12.44
CA TYR A 92 -5.75 -25.71 11.08
C TYR A 92 -6.24 -26.79 10.11
N HIS A 93 -7.35 -26.52 9.41
CA HIS A 93 -7.79 -27.41 8.34
C HIS A 93 -7.04 -27.06 7.04
N ALA A 94 -5.99 -27.83 6.75
CA ALA A 94 -5.31 -27.76 5.46
C ALA A 94 -5.96 -28.73 4.46
N ASN A 95 -6.32 -28.22 3.27
CA ASN A 95 -6.82 -29.06 2.20
C ASN A 95 -5.69 -29.99 1.69
N ILE A 96 -5.87 -31.30 1.87
CA ILE A 96 -4.89 -32.34 1.53
C ILE A 96 -4.46 -32.27 0.07
N ASP A 97 -5.38 -32.00 -0.85
CA ASP A 97 -5.08 -31.93 -2.28
C ASP A 97 -4.19 -30.74 -2.61
N LYS A 98 -4.46 -29.59 -1.98
CA LYS A 98 -3.64 -28.38 -2.16
C LYS A 98 -2.24 -28.59 -1.57
N THR A 99 -2.14 -29.13 -0.36
CA THR A 99 -0.86 -29.42 0.30
C THR A 99 -0.03 -30.41 -0.52
N ARG A 100 -0.66 -31.46 -1.07
CA ARG A 100 0.03 -32.46 -1.90
C ARG A 100 0.55 -31.86 -3.23
N ARG A 101 -0.18 -30.90 -3.82
CA ARG A 101 0.30 -30.18 -5.03
C ARG A 101 1.52 -29.33 -4.71
N GLU A 102 1.48 -28.51 -3.65
CA GLU A 102 2.61 -27.65 -3.32
C GLU A 102 3.87 -28.43 -2.93
N ILE A 103 3.73 -29.55 -2.20
CA ILE A 103 4.88 -30.43 -1.89
C ILE A 103 5.54 -30.97 -3.17
N LYS A 104 4.75 -31.32 -4.19
CA LYS A 104 5.28 -31.80 -5.47
C LYS A 104 6.04 -30.70 -6.21
N GLU A 105 5.51 -29.48 -6.25
CA GLU A 105 6.18 -28.33 -6.87
C GLU A 105 7.51 -28.02 -6.16
N ILE A 106 7.53 -27.97 -4.82
CA ILE A 106 8.75 -27.74 -4.03
C ILE A 106 9.82 -28.81 -4.32
N ASN A 107 9.43 -30.09 -4.36
CA ASN A 107 10.37 -31.17 -4.68
C ASN A 107 10.93 -31.08 -6.10
N LYS A 108 10.11 -30.66 -7.06
CA LYS A 108 10.52 -30.52 -8.47
C LYS A 108 11.50 -29.37 -8.65
N ASP A 109 11.25 -28.25 -7.98
CA ASP A 109 12.14 -27.08 -7.97
C ASP A 109 13.46 -27.34 -7.23
N GLY A 110 13.45 -28.19 -6.19
CA GLY A 110 14.66 -28.63 -5.49
C GLY A 110 15.55 -29.54 -6.33
N ILE A 111 14.95 -30.44 -7.12
CA ILE A 111 15.68 -31.32 -8.05
C ILE A 111 16.30 -30.52 -9.19
N SER A 112 15.61 -29.52 -9.74
CA SER A 112 16.12 -28.68 -10.83
C SER A 112 17.27 -27.75 -10.42
N ARG A 113 17.50 -27.52 -9.11
CA ARG A 113 18.63 -26.72 -8.61
C ARG A 113 19.88 -27.56 -8.31
N ASN A 114 19.76 -28.88 -8.27
CA ASN A 114 20.83 -29.81 -7.94
C ASN A 114 21.41 -30.55 -9.17
N ASN A 115 20.96 -30.20 -10.38
CA ASN A 115 21.53 -30.60 -11.67
C ASN A 115 22.06 -29.37 -12.40
#